data_AF-A0A4R2IT88-F1
#
_entry.id   AF-A0A4R2IT88-F1
#
_cell.length_a   1.000
_cell.length_b   1.000
_cell.length_c   1.000
_cell.angle_alpha   90.00
_cell.angle_beta   90.00
_cell.angle_gamma   90.00
#
_symmetry.space_group_name_H-M   'P 1'
#
loop_
_entity.id
_entity.type
_entity.pdbx_description
1 polymer ?
#
loop_
_entity_poly.entity_id
_entity_poly.type
_entity_poly.pdbx_seq_one_letter_code
_entity_poly.pdbx_strand_id
1 'polypeptide(L)' 'MSVATSPIRPVAVQVRIGGRWIAGQELGRRTGAAGADEVLVSHHGHLVWVDEQSVRSS' A
#
# COMPACT_ATOMS: atom_id res chain seq x y z
N MET A 1 24.26 -0.04 -1.02
CA MET A 1 22.95 -0.56 -0.54
C MET A 1 22.02 0.62 -0.40
N SER A 2 20.96 0.70 -1.20
CA SER A 2 19.94 1.75 -1.04
C SER A 2 18.95 1.29 0.03
N VAL A 3 19.03 1.87 1.22
CA VAL A 3 17.97 1.75 2.23
C VAL A 3 16.78 2.56 1.71
N ALA A 4 15.62 1.93 1.58
CA ALA A 4 14.38 2.65 1.33
C ALA A 4 14.16 3.62 2.49
N THR A 5 14.37 4.91 2.24
CA THR A 5 14.00 5.97 3.17
C THR A 5 12.48 5.94 3.29
N SER A 6 11.95 5.35 4.36
CA SER A 6 10.51 5.32 4.65
C SER A 6 10.03 6.78 4.76
N PRO A 7 9.28 7.32 3.79
CA PRO A 7 8.76 8.66 3.94
C PRO A 7 7.48 8.54 4.78
N ILE A 8 7.36 9.45 5.75
CA ILE A 8 6.07 9.94 6.24
C ILE A 8 5.28 8.94 7.11
N ARG A 9 4.74 9.49 8.19
CA ARG A 9 3.87 8.83 9.17
C ARG A 9 2.87 7.87 8.47
N PRO A 10 2.69 6.62 8.94
CA PRO A 10 1.78 5.67 8.33
C PRO A 10 0.39 6.31 8.10
N VAL A 11 -0.10 6.26 6.87
CA VAL A 11 -1.41 6.84 6.52
C VAL A 11 -2.46 5.73 6.62
N ALA A 12 -3.53 5.98 7.37
CA ALA A 12 -4.64 5.03 7.45
C ALA A 12 -5.38 4.97 6.11
N VAL A 13 -5.49 3.77 5.55
CA VAL A 13 -6.13 3.51 4.26
C VAL A 13 -7.06 2.31 4.36
N GLN A 14 -7.91 2.13 3.35
CA GLN A 14 -8.65 0.91 3.12
C GLN A 14 -8.17 0.25 1.84
N VAL A 15 -7.91 -1.05 1.90
CA VAL A 15 -7.45 -1.87 0.78
C VAL A 15 -8.52 -2.87 0.37
N ARG A 16 -8.67 -3.11 -0.94
CA ARG A 16 -9.65 -4.05 -1.48
C ARG A 16 -9.07 -5.47 -1.54
N ILE A 17 -9.54 -6.36 -0.68
CA ILE A 17 -9.12 -7.78 -0.61
C ILE A 17 -10.36 -8.66 -0.69
N GLY A 18 -10.38 -9.61 -1.62
CA GLY A 18 -11.52 -10.54 -1.77
C GLY A 18 -12.87 -9.84 -1.99
N GLY A 19 -12.86 -8.68 -2.65
CA GLY A 19 -14.06 -7.86 -2.89
C GLY A 19 -14.53 -7.02 -1.70
N ARG A 20 -13.81 -7.01 -0.57
CA ARG A 20 -14.13 -6.23 0.63
C ARG A 20 -13.09 -5.15 0.88
N TRP A 21 -13.50 -4.04 1.47
CA TRP A 21 -12.59 -3.00 1.98
C TRP A 21 -12.14 -3.36 3.38
N ILE A 22 -10.84 -3.40 3.59
CA ILE A 22 -10.22 -3.79 4.85
C ILE A 22 -9.26 -2.69 5.30
N ALA A 23 -9.22 -2.41 6.60
CA ALA A 23 -8.33 -1.39 7.16
C ALA A 23 -6.85 -1.79 7.02
N GLY A 24 -6.02 -0.83 6.62
CA GLY A 24 -4.59 -0.98 6.48
C GLY A 24 -3.85 0.33 6.68
N GLN A 25 -2.53 0.29 6.52
CA GLN A 25 -1.66 1.45 6.60
C GLN A 25 -0.80 1.53 5.34
N GLU A 26 -0.86 2.65 4.63
CA GLU A 26 0.06 2.95 3.54
C GLU A 26 1.44 3.30 4.13
N LEU A 27 2.48 2.66 3.59
CA LEU A 27 3.88 2.83 3.99
C LEU A 27 4.77 3.36 2.87
N GLY A 28 4.32 3.32 1.63
CA GLY A 28 5.08 3.80 0.48
C GLY A 28 4.38 3.54 -0.85
N ARG A 29 4.95 4.10 -1.91
CA ARG A 29 4.45 3.98 -3.29
C ARG A 29 5.59 3.63 -4.24
N ARG A 30 5.29 2.93 -5.32
CA ARG A 30 6.23 2.65 -6.42
C ARG A 30 5.50 2.50 -7.74
N THR A 31 6.21 2.63 -8.83
CA THR A 31 5.76 2.12 -10.13
C THR A 31 6.16 0.64 -10.23
N GLY A 32 5.17 -0.24 -10.40
CA GLY A 32 5.33 -1.69 -10.51
C GLY A 32 5.99 -2.11 -11.83
N ALA A 33 6.36 -3.39 -11.94
CA ALA A 33 7.08 -3.92 -13.10
C ALA A 33 6.27 -3.83 -14.42
N ALA A 34 4.94 -3.80 -14.33
CA ALA A 34 4.05 -3.62 -15.46
C ALA A 34 3.77 -2.13 -15.80
N GLY A 35 4.42 -1.20 -15.11
CA GLY A 35 4.22 0.25 -15.27
C GLY A 35 3.00 0.80 -14.52
N ALA A 36 2.28 -0.02 -13.76
CA ALA A 36 1.16 0.40 -12.93
C ALA A 36 1.64 0.94 -11.58
N ASP A 37 0.97 1.95 -11.02
CA ASP A 37 1.30 2.47 -9.70
C ASP A 37 0.79 1.54 -8.59
N GLU A 38 1.68 1.23 -7.66
CA GLU A 38 1.45 0.32 -6.55
C GLU A 38 1.70 1.01 -5.21
N VAL A 39 0.89 0.65 -4.22
CA VAL A 39 0.97 1.14 -2.84
C VAL A 39 1.38 -0.03 -1.94
N LEU A 40 2.37 0.20 -1.08
CA LEU A 40 2.76 -0.74 -0.03
C LEU A 40 1.82 -0.56 1.15
N VAL A 41 1.02 -1.59 1.43
CA VAL A 41 0.07 -1.60 2.54
C VAL A 41 0.51 -2.61 3.59
N SER A 42 0.50 -2.18 4.86
CA SER A 42 0.54 -3.06 6.01
C SER A 42 -0.88 -3.39 6.47
N HIS A 43 -1.18 -4.68 6.60
CA HIS A 43 -2.45 -5.19 7.11
C HIS A 43 -2.18 -6.41 8.02
N HIS A 44 -2.60 -6.33 9.29
CA HIS A 44 -2.33 -7.36 10.32
C HIS A 44 -0.86 -7.83 10.41
N GLY A 45 0.10 -6.94 10.13
CA GLY A 45 1.54 -7.25 10.15
C GLY A 45 2.07 -7.88 8.86
N HIS A 46 1.21 -8.10 7.86
CA HIS A 46 1.61 -8.49 6.51
C HIS A 46 1.83 -7.26 5.63
N LEU A 47 2.87 -7.31 4.80
CA LEU A 47 3.19 -6.28 3.82
C LEU A 47 2.84 -6.76 2.43
N VAL A 48 2.08 -5.96 1.69
CA VAL A 48 1.66 -6.30 0.32
C VAL A 48 1.71 -5.06 -0.58
N TRP A 49 2.20 -5.24 -1.79
CA TRP A 49 2.06 -4.26 -2.87
C TRP A 49 0.72 -4.49 -3.55
N VAL A 50 -0.11 -3.45 -3.60
CA VAL A 50 -1.42 -3.48 -4.24
C VAL A 50 -1.51 -2.36 -5.25
N ASP A 51 -2.26 -2.60 -6.32
CA ASP A 51 -2.58 -1.55 -7.30
C ASP A 51 -3.23 -0.35 -6.60
N GLU A 52 -2.83 0.87 -6.94
CA GLU A 52 -3.36 2.10 -6.32
C GLU A 52 -4.89 2.20 -6.42
N GLN A 53 -5.51 1.67 -7.49
CA GLN A 53 -6.99 1.64 -7.65
C GLN A 53 -7.68 0.72 -6.63
N SER A 54 -6.91 -0.16 -5.98
CA SER A 54 -7.38 -1.03 -4.91
C SER A 54 -7.18 -0.42 -3.52
N VAL A 55 -6.75 0.84 -3.43
CA VAL A 55 -6.56 1.59 -2.19
C VAL A 55 -7.41 2.85 -2.19
N ARG A 56 -7.98 3.18 -1.03
CA ARG A 56 -8.64 4.47 -0.82
C ARG A 56 -8.33 5.01 0.57
N SER A 57 -8.43 6.33 0.71
CA SER A 57 -8.41 6.97 2.03
C SER A 57 -9.58 6.47 2.88
N SER A 58 -9.34 6.32 4.19
CA SER A 58 -10.37 5.92 5.15
C SER A 58 -11.35 7.05 5.48
#